data_AF-A0A011N8D3-F1
#
_entry.id   AF-A0A011N8D3-F1
#
_cell.length_a   1.000
_cell.length_b   1.000
_cell.length_c   1.000
_cell.angle_alpha   90.00
_cell.angle_beta   90.00
_cell.angle_gamma   90.00
#
_symmetry.space_group_name_H-M   'P 1'
#
loop_
_entity.id
_entity.type
_entity.pdbx_description
1 polymer ?
#
loop_
_entity_poly.entity_id
_entity_poly.type
_entity_poly.pdbx_seq_one_letter_code
_entity_poly.pdbx_strand_id
1 'polypeptide(L)'
;MNKSTRSACAASGPLLPLFSNEQFRELLRARSRPLLELAARLTALPSGETSLSLPRSLIGRLLLESGQTEALLDEYGARDNRHWSGFRALVAALRNFARVGRSLAHLQTRLPAYRLLPVEGDFPAATHDRLRVVGRVVVELAASLLEEAQRLGVRQPSIAPAADDFAEQRPLGRLPRDRDDRAAGDAASTITHLATEFLNLAADSDLLRATARVQPEDYVACFPDPVSEERLRQLSFRFHNLQSLYDTHVSGTSIETSDSDLPILRSHASVIFHLLEIATDLAHYYERHVSPRTGDNVLRGRPVVDRATTMATLFAYAMAFSSDFLAGGQRLCQGILRRYAECARLQVPVPCYRGFHVRPSNLVARIVAHYGGQVRMELEGKTFDAASPLDLFRANETINARKRRWLGEEIARVHSDCAANLGTEATAAAVLAIVHQLADEGKIVLYQQPLQLSDRIGCRDGGVLENTVAEIALLQATGQLDIRTDLTVTFIGDKRVLSDLDVLARHGYGEDAFGNNVVLPKALSYLRR
;
A
#
# COMPACT_ATOMS: atom_id res chain seq x y z
N MET A 1 -3.95 32.60 -53.11
CA MET A 1 -2.47 32.70 -53.19
C MET A 1 -1.90 32.76 -51.78
N ASN A 2 -1.35 31.67 -51.26
CA ASN A 2 -0.03 31.68 -50.61
C ASN A 2 0.42 30.25 -50.32
N LYS A 3 1.61 29.91 -50.80
CA LYS A 3 2.31 28.65 -50.51
C LYS A 3 2.77 28.70 -49.06
N SER A 4 2.51 27.65 -48.28
CA SER A 4 3.29 27.41 -47.06
C SER A 4 3.63 25.93 -46.97
N THR A 5 4.90 25.68 -47.28
CA THR A 5 5.69 24.48 -47.11
C THR A 5 5.56 23.90 -45.70
N ARG A 6 4.97 22.71 -45.58
CA ARG A 6 5.27 21.77 -44.49
C ARG A 6 6.18 20.69 -45.03
N SER A 7 7.48 20.92 -44.86
CA SER A 7 8.52 19.91 -45.00
C SER A 7 8.32 18.87 -43.91
N ALA A 8 8.01 17.64 -44.29
CA ALA A 8 7.97 16.48 -43.42
C ALA A 8 9.41 16.16 -42.98
N CYS A 9 9.72 16.38 -41.71
CA CYS A 9 10.95 15.90 -41.11
C CYS A 9 10.73 14.45 -40.65
N ALA A 10 10.81 13.51 -41.61
CA ALA A 10 10.94 12.09 -41.29
C ALA A 10 12.41 11.82 -40.99
N ALA A 11 12.78 11.85 -39.71
CA ALA A 11 14.08 11.42 -39.24
C ALA A 11 14.22 9.91 -39.50
N SER A 12 14.75 9.58 -40.69
CA SER A 12 15.10 8.23 -41.09
C SER A 12 16.45 7.92 -40.45
N GLY A 13 16.43 7.33 -39.26
CA GLY A 13 17.62 6.68 -38.71
C GLY A 13 18.11 5.58 -39.66
N PRO A 14 19.39 5.19 -39.61
CA PRO A 14 19.92 4.15 -40.49
C PRO A 14 19.12 2.86 -40.30
N LEU A 15 18.45 2.40 -41.37
CA LEU A 15 17.81 1.09 -41.42
C LEU A 15 18.91 0.05 -41.26
N LEU A 16 18.98 -0.59 -40.09
CA LEU A 16 19.87 -1.72 -39.88
C LEU A 16 19.56 -2.81 -40.92
N PRO A 17 20.58 -3.48 -41.48
CA PRO A 17 20.35 -4.54 -42.46
C PRO A 17 19.49 -5.65 -41.84
N LEU A 18 18.43 -6.05 -42.56
CA LEU A 18 17.53 -7.11 -42.12
C LEU A 18 18.27 -8.46 -42.19
N PHE A 19 18.31 -9.19 -41.07
CA PHE A 19 18.80 -10.56 -41.06
C PHE A 19 17.80 -11.49 -41.76
N SER A 20 18.32 -12.42 -42.58
CA SER A 20 17.49 -13.53 -43.06
C SER A 20 17.14 -14.48 -41.91
N ASN A 21 15.98 -15.13 -41.98
CA ASN A 21 15.57 -16.12 -40.98
C ASN A 21 16.58 -17.29 -40.88
N GLU A 22 17.29 -17.61 -41.96
CA GLU A 22 18.30 -18.67 -41.97
C GLU A 22 19.57 -18.27 -41.21
N GLN A 23 20.10 -17.07 -41.46
CA GLN A 23 21.25 -16.55 -40.72
C GLN A 23 20.95 -16.43 -39.23
N PHE A 24 19.75 -15.95 -38.88
CA PHE A 24 19.33 -15.84 -37.49
C PHE A 24 19.13 -17.21 -36.82
N ARG A 25 18.61 -18.21 -37.55
CA ARG A 25 18.48 -19.58 -37.05
C ARG A 25 19.81 -20.18 -36.62
N GLU A 26 20.88 -20.00 -37.42
CA GLU A 26 22.20 -20.53 -37.07
C GLU A 26 22.80 -19.84 -35.83
N LEU A 27 22.65 -18.52 -35.73
CA LEU A 27 23.05 -17.76 -34.54
C LEU A 27 22.29 -18.24 -33.30
N LEU A 28 20.96 -18.34 -33.40
CA LEU A 28 20.12 -18.76 -32.29
C LEU A 28 20.45 -20.19 -31.88
N ARG A 29 20.65 -21.11 -32.83
CA ARG A 29 21.04 -22.50 -32.54
C ARG A 29 22.29 -22.60 -31.69
N ALA A 30 23.34 -21.84 -32.02
CA ALA A 30 24.57 -21.87 -31.24
C ALA A 30 24.36 -21.31 -29.82
N ARG A 31 23.56 -20.24 -29.68
CA ARG A 31 23.38 -19.51 -28.43
C ARG A 31 22.32 -20.09 -27.50
N SER A 32 21.27 -20.70 -28.03
CA SER A 32 20.18 -21.31 -27.25
C SER A 32 20.45 -22.77 -26.89
N ARG A 33 21.56 -23.36 -27.36
CA ARG A 33 21.89 -24.77 -27.11
C ARG A 33 21.83 -25.14 -25.61
N PRO A 34 22.48 -24.40 -24.68
CA PRO A 34 22.41 -24.76 -23.26
C PRO A 34 20.98 -24.71 -22.70
N LEU A 35 20.16 -23.75 -23.15
CA LEU A 35 18.74 -23.68 -22.76
C LEU A 35 17.96 -24.91 -23.22
N LEU A 36 18.17 -25.34 -24.48
CA LEU A 36 17.49 -26.51 -25.04
C LEU A 36 17.96 -27.82 -24.39
N GLU A 37 19.24 -27.91 -23.97
CA GLU A 37 19.76 -29.04 -23.18
C GLU A 37 19.06 -29.13 -21.81
N LEU A 38 18.86 -28.00 -21.14
CA LEU A 38 18.12 -27.93 -19.87
C LEU A 38 16.64 -28.28 -20.07
N ALA A 39 16.01 -27.77 -21.12
CA ALA A 39 14.63 -28.09 -21.45
C ALA A 39 14.43 -29.59 -21.71
N ALA A 40 15.31 -30.21 -22.51
CA ALA A 40 15.27 -31.64 -22.80
C ALA A 40 15.42 -32.49 -21.53
N ARG A 41 16.29 -32.06 -20.60
CA ARG A 41 16.42 -32.70 -19.29
C ARG A 41 15.13 -32.59 -18.47
N LEU A 42 14.54 -31.40 -18.39
CA LEU A 42 13.30 -31.18 -17.63
C LEU A 42 12.18 -32.10 -18.12
N THR A 43 12.08 -32.30 -19.43
CA THR A 43 11.09 -33.21 -20.03
C THR A 43 11.41 -34.70 -19.85
N ALA A 44 12.67 -35.04 -19.61
CA ALA A 44 13.11 -36.42 -19.36
C ALA A 44 12.97 -36.84 -17.88
N LEU A 45 12.60 -35.91 -16.99
CA LEU A 45 12.36 -36.25 -15.58
C LEU A 45 11.16 -37.20 -15.44
N PRO A 46 11.25 -38.27 -14.63
CA PRO A 46 10.15 -39.21 -14.45
C PRO A 46 8.89 -38.51 -13.96
N SER A 47 7.77 -38.67 -14.69
CA SER A 47 6.48 -38.06 -14.36
C SER A 47 5.82 -38.63 -13.08
N GLY A 48 6.46 -39.59 -12.41
CA GLY A 48 5.93 -40.34 -11.26
C GLY A 48 6.44 -39.91 -9.89
N GLU A 49 7.45 -39.04 -9.78
CA GLU A 49 7.87 -38.54 -8.47
C GLU A 49 6.93 -37.42 -8.01
N THR A 50 6.22 -37.70 -6.92
CA THR A 50 5.31 -36.84 -6.18
C THR A 50 5.95 -35.55 -5.64
N SER A 51 7.17 -35.20 -6.05
CA SER A 51 7.88 -33.99 -5.68
C SER A 51 8.74 -33.49 -6.84
N LEU A 52 8.12 -32.86 -7.84
CA LEU A 52 8.85 -32.03 -8.83
C LEU A 52 9.37 -30.75 -8.16
N SER A 53 10.24 -30.89 -7.16
CA SER A 53 11.02 -29.79 -6.59
C SER A 53 12.29 -29.65 -7.42
N LEU A 54 12.29 -28.71 -8.36
CA LEU A 54 13.46 -28.43 -9.18
C LEU A 54 14.64 -27.99 -8.28
N PRO A 55 15.83 -28.60 -8.40
CA PRO A 55 17.02 -28.15 -7.67
C PRO A 55 17.29 -26.66 -7.89
N ARG A 56 17.79 -25.94 -6.88
CA ARG A 56 18.06 -24.49 -6.99
C ARG A 56 19.17 -24.22 -7.99
N SER A 57 20.16 -25.10 -8.08
CA SER A 57 21.20 -25.09 -9.11
C SER A 57 20.60 -25.14 -10.52
N LEU A 58 19.64 -26.04 -10.75
CA LEU A 58 18.94 -26.19 -12.02
C LEU A 58 18.10 -24.95 -12.34
N ILE A 59 17.31 -24.44 -11.38
CA ILE A 59 16.54 -23.20 -11.54
C ILE A 59 17.48 -22.02 -11.85
N GLY A 60 18.61 -21.91 -11.15
CA GLY A 60 19.60 -20.86 -11.36
C GLY A 60 20.17 -20.89 -12.78
N ARG A 61 20.52 -22.07 -13.29
CA ARG A 61 20.99 -22.23 -14.67
C ARG A 61 19.90 -21.93 -15.69
N LEU A 62 18.68 -22.42 -15.46
CA LEU A 62 17.53 -22.15 -16.33
C LEU A 62 17.27 -20.64 -16.46
N LEU A 63 17.33 -19.89 -15.36
CA LEU A 63 17.15 -18.44 -15.36
C LEU A 63 18.26 -17.70 -16.11
N LEU A 64 19.50 -18.17 -16.01
CA LEU A 64 20.63 -17.61 -16.75
C LEU A 64 20.45 -17.79 -18.25
N GLU A 65 20.25 -19.04 -18.69
CA GLU A 65 20.20 -19.39 -20.12
C GLU A 65 18.94 -18.84 -20.81
N SER A 66 17.80 -18.87 -20.13
CA SER A 66 16.57 -18.25 -20.66
C SER A 66 16.70 -16.73 -20.74
N GLY A 67 17.36 -16.09 -19.77
CA GLY A 67 17.62 -14.65 -19.82
C GLY A 67 18.54 -14.23 -20.96
N GLN A 68 19.62 -14.99 -21.21
CA GLN A 68 20.53 -14.74 -22.33
C GLN A 68 19.84 -14.96 -23.69
N THR A 69 19.05 -16.03 -23.81
CA THR A 69 18.31 -16.35 -25.03
C THR A 69 17.22 -15.32 -25.33
N GLU A 70 16.46 -14.90 -24.30
CA GLU A 70 15.45 -13.84 -24.45
C GLU A 70 16.08 -12.52 -24.89
N ALA A 71 17.20 -12.11 -24.27
CA ALA A 71 17.89 -10.88 -24.64
C ALA A 71 18.36 -10.89 -26.10
N LEU A 72 18.92 -12.01 -26.57
CA LEU A 72 19.30 -12.18 -27.97
C LEU A 72 18.10 -12.09 -28.91
N LEU A 73 16.97 -12.73 -28.56
CA LEU A 73 15.75 -12.66 -29.35
C LEU A 73 15.20 -11.23 -29.43
N ASP A 74 15.23 -10.49 -28.30
CA ASP A 74 14.77 -9.10 -28.24
C ASP A 74 15.69 -8.15 -29.02
N GLU A 75 17.01 -8.33 -28.97
CA GLU A 75 17.99 -7.54 -29.73
C GLU A 75 17.74 -7.60 -31.24
N TYR A 76 17.27 -8.74 -31.75
CA TYR A 76 16.98 -8.97 -33.17
C TYR A 76 15.49 -8.78 -33.51
N GLY A 77 14.68 -8.23 -32.60
CA GLY A 77 13.28 -7.90 -32.86
C GLY A 77 12.38 -9.13 -33.03
N ALA A 78 12.71 -10.27 -32.43
CA ALA A 78 11.94 -11.51 -32.56
C ALA A 78 10.48 -11.36 -32.11
N ARG A 79 10.19 -10.42 -31.20
CA ARG A 79 8.83 -10.09 -30.75
C ARG A 79 7.91 -9.69 -31.91
N ASP A 80 8.42 -8.90 -32.85
CA ASP A 80 7.65 -8.37 -33.99
C ASP A 80 7.74 -9.28 -35.22
N ASN A 81 8.51 -10.37 -35.14
CA ASN A 81 8.69 -11.32 -36.21
C ASN A 81 7.78 -12.55 -36.02
N ARG A 82 6.82 -12.74 -36.92
CA ARG A 82 5.85 -13.86 -36.87
C ARG A 82 6.49 -15.26 -36.84
N HIS A 83 7.71 -15.41 -37.34
CA HIS A 83 8.42 -16.69 -37.33
C HIS A 83 8.98 -16.99 -35.92
N TRP A 84 9.56 -16.00 -35.25
CA TRP A 84 10.30 -16.15 -33.99
C TRP A 84 9.52 -15.73 -32.73
N SER A 85 8.41 -15.02 -32.89
CA SER A 85 7.62 -14.47 -31.77
C SER A 85 7.11 -15.56 -30.82
N GLY A 86 6.75 -16.74 -31.34
CA GLY A 86 6.33 -17.89 -30.55
C GLY A 86 7.44 -18.43 -29.66
N PHE A 87 8.62 -18.70 -30.24
CA PHE A 87 9.80 -19.14 -29.50
C PHE A 87 10.20 -18.13 -28.42
N ARG A 88 10.24 -16.82 -28.75
CA ARG A 88 10.51 -15.75 -27.79
C ARG A 88 9.51 -15.73 -26.63
N ALA A 89 8.23 -15.89 -26.93
CA ALA A 89 7.19 -15.91 -25.90
C ALA A 89 7.33 -17.11 -24.96
N LEU A 90 7.68 -18.30 -25.48
CA LEU A 90 7.96 -19.49 -24.67
C LEU A 90 9.19 -19.33 -23.79
N VAL A 91 10.28 -18.77 -24.32
CA VAL A 91 11.50 -18.47 -23.53
C VAL A 91 11.18 -17.50 -22.39
N ALA A 92 10.43 -16.43 -22.67
CA ALA A 92 10.02 -15.44 -21.68
C ALA A 92 9.12 -16.06 -20.59
N ALA A 93 8.14 -16.88 -20.98
CA ALA A 93 7.26 -17.59 -20.04
C ALA A 93 8.04 -18.58 -19.16
N LEU A 94 8.95 -19.37 -19.76
CA LEU A 94 9.82 -20.30 -19.03
C LEU A 94 10.69 -19.57 -18.01
N ARG A 95 11.26 -18.43 -18.40
CA ARG A 95 12.03 -17.57 -17.49
C ARG A 95 11.18 -17.04 -16.34
N ASN A 96 9.97 -16.56 -16.63
CA ASN A 96 9.06 -16.02 -15.63
C ASN A 96 8.67 -17.08 -14.59
N PHE A 97 8.20 -18.26 -15.01
CA PHE A 97 7.85 -19.33 -14.07
C PHE A 97 9.05 -19.92 -13.34
N ALA A 98 10.25 -19.89 -13.94
CA ALA A 98 11.48 -20.22 -13.22
C ALA A 98 11.78 -19.22 -12.08
N ARG A 99 11.43 -17.93 -12.24
CA ARG A 99 11.57 -16.92 -11.16
C ARG A 99 10.59 -17.21 -10.03
N VAL A 100 9.33 -17.48 -10.36
CA VAL A 100 8.30 -17.88 -9.40
C VAL A 100 8.73 -19.13 -8.63
N GLY A 101 9.20 -20.16 -9.33
CA GLY A 101 9.70 -21.40 -8.74
C GLY A 101 10.89 -21.17 -7.80
N ARG A 102 11.81 -20.27 -8.17
CA ARG A 102 12.95 -19.87 -7.31
C ARG A 102 12.48 -19.26 -5.99
N SER A 103 11.52 -18.34 -6.03
CA SER A 103 11.01 -17.66 -4.84
C SER A 103 10.22 -18.62 -3.93
N LEU A 104 9.40 -19.51 -4.51
CA LEU A 104 8.72 -20.58 -3.77
C LEU A 104 9.72 -21.55 -3.11
N ALA A 105 10.74 -22.01 -3.85
CA ALA A 105 11.77 -22.89 -3.31
C ALA A 105 12.59 -22.20 -2.20
N HIS A 106 12.82 -20.89 -2.33
CA HIS A 106 13.44 -20.09 -1.29
C HIS A 106 12.59 -20.08 -0.01
N LEU A 107 11.29 -19.76 -0.14
CA LEU A 107 10.35 -19.77 0.98
C LEU A 107 10.32 -21.15 1.65
N GLN A 108 10.11 -22.23 0.89
CA GLN A 108 10.07 -23.60 1.40
C GLN A 108 11.33 -23.97 2.20
N THR A 109 12.52 -23.60 1.69
CA THR A 109 13.80 -23.91 2.33
C THR A 109 14.01 -23.08 3.61
N ARG A 110 13.58 -21.82 3.60
CA ARG A 110 13.85 -20.86 4.68
C ARG A 110 12.77 -20.83 5.74
N LEU A 111 11.60 -21.40 5.47
CA LEU A 111 10.45 -21.39 6.38
C LEU A 111 10.78 -21.87 7.80
N PRO A 112 11.52 -22.97 8.01
CA PRO A 112 11.88 -23.41 9.37
C PRO A 112 12.78 -22.43 10.14
N ALA A 113 13.44 -21.51 9.42
CA ALA A 113 14.29 -20.48 10.01
C ALA A 113 13.54 -19.17 10.31
N TYR A 114 12.37 -18.96 9.71
CA TYR A 114 11.57 -17.78 9.94
C TYR A 114 10.80 -17.90 11.25
N ARG A 115 10.76 -16.81 12.02
CA ARG A 115 9.93 -16.67 13.21
C ARG A 115 8.67 -15.93 12.82
N LEU A 116 7.61 -16.64 12.47
CA LEU A 116 6.37 -16.05 11.98
C LEU A 116 5.29 -16.16 13.05
N LEU A 117 4.48 -15.11 13.17
CA LEU A 117 3.23 -15.20 13.89
C LEU A 117 2.27 -16.11 13.12
N PRO A 118 1.38 -16.85 13.82
CA PRO A 118 0.42 -17.72 13.18
C PRO A 118 -0.52 -16.92 12.27
N VAL A 119 -0.84 -17.51 11.12
CA VAL A 119 -1.81 -17.01 10.14
C VAL A 119 -2.91 -18.04 9.95
N GLU A 120 -4.01 -17.62 9.32
CA GLU A 120 -5.08 -18.54 8.94
C GLU A 120 -4.60 -19.42 7.77
N GLY A 121 -4.79 -20.74 7.89
CA GLY A 121 -4.36 -21.71 6.87
C GLY A 121 -2.95 -22.28 7.05
N ASP A 122 -2.68 -23.37 6.34
CA ASP A 122 -1.39 -24.08 6.36
C ASP A 122 -0.44 -23.50 5.29
N PHE A 123 0.28 -22.44 5.66
CA PHE A 123 1.24 -21.79 4.77
C PHE A 123 2.37 -22.72 4.28
N PRO A 124 3.01 -23.57 5.13
CA PRO A 124 3.96 -24.58 4.66
C PRO A 124 3.40 -25.51 3.59
N ALA A 125 2.23 -26.13 3.84
CA ALA A 125 1.62 -27.05 2.88
C ALA A 125 1.21 -26.34 1.59
N ALA A 126 0.60 -25.16 1.69
CA ALA A 126 0.23 -24.37 0.53
C ALA A 126 1.45 -23.98 -0.32
N THR A 127 2.57 -23.63 0.31
CA THR A 127 3.83 -23.33 -0.38
C THR A 127 4.38 -24.54 -1.12
N HIS A 128 4.37 -25.71 -0.48
CA HIS A 128 4.78 -26.97 -1.09
C HIS A 128 3.91 -27.33 -2.31
N ASP A 129 2.59 -27.21 -2.18
CA ASP A 129 1.65 -27.48 -3.27
C ASP A 129 1.84 -26.51 -4.44
N ARG A 130 2.02 -25.21 -4.16
CA ARG A 130 2.31 -24.23 -5.22
C ARG A 130 3.64 -24.51 -5.91
N LEU A 131 4.67 -24.92 -5.17
CA LEU A 131 5.96 -25.31 -5.75
C LEU A 131 5.80 -26.47 -6.74
N ARG A 132 5.02 -27.50 -6.39
CA ARG A 132 4.69 -28.61 -7.29
C ARG A 132 3.92 -28.17 -8.53
N VAL A 133 2.94 -27.29 -8.38
CA VAL A 133 2.16 -26.74 -9.50
C VAL A 133 3.08 -25.99 -10.47
N VAL A 134 3.91 -25.09 -9.96
CA VAL A 134 4.85 -24.30 -10.78
C VAL A 134 5.91 -25.20 -11.42
N GLY A 135 6.39 -26.23 -10.73
CA GLY A 135 7.32 -27.22 -11.29
C GLY A 135 6.75 -27.91 -12.53
N ARG A 136 5.47 -28.32 -12.51
CA ARG A 136 4.79 -28.90 -13.67
C ARG A 136 4.69 -27.91 -14.83
N VAL A 137 4.30 -26.66 -14.53
CA VAL A 137 4.23 -25.59 -15.54
C VAL A 137 5.58 -25.36 -16.23
N VAL A 138 6.68 -25.38 -15.47
CA VAL A 138 8.04 -25.24 -16.04
C VAL A 138 8.38 -26.39 -16.99
N VAL A 139 7.99 -27.63 -16.65
CA VAL A 139 8.19 -28.80 -17.52
C VAL A 139 7.34 -28.71 -18.80
N GLU A 140 6.09 -28.30 -18.69
CA GLU A 140 5.18 -28.10 -19.85
C GLU A 140 5.68 -27.00 -20.79
N LEU A 141 6.19 -25.90 -20.23
CA LEU A 141 6.84 -24.82 -21.00
C LEU A 141 8.14 -25.30 -21.67
N ALA A 142 8.93 -26.12 -21.00
CA ALA A 142 10.14 -26.72 -21.58
C ALA A 142 9.80 -27.65 -22.75
N ALA A 143 8.77 -28.49 -22.63
CA ALA A 143 8.29 -29.34 -23.71
C ALA A 143 7.83 -28.52 -24.92
N SER A 144 6.99 -27.51 -24.68
CA SER A 144 6.50 -26.61 -25.73
C SER A 144 7.65 -25.86 -26.42
N LEU A 145 8.69 -25.46 -25.68
CA LEU A 145 9.87 -24.81 -26.23
C LEU A 145 10.65 -25.73 -27.17
N LEU A 146 10.77 -27.02 -26.85
CA LEU A 146 11.46 -28.00 -27.70
C LEU A 146 10.69 -28.30 -28.99
N GLU A 147 9.36 -28.39 -28.92
CA GLU A 147 8.48 -28.53 -30.09
C GLU A 147 8.62 -27.33 -31.03
N GLU A 148 8.63 -26.12 -30.46
CA GLU A 148 8.80 -24.89 -31.22
C GLU A 148 10.20 -24.77 -31.83
N ALA A 149 11.24 -25.16 -31.10
CA ALA A 149 12.61 -25.23 -31.61
C ALA A 149 12.70 -26.15 -32.84
N GLN A 150 12.04 -27.32 -32.75
CA GLN A 150 11.98 -28.28 -33.85
C GLN A 150 11.25 -27.72 -35.07
N ARG A 151 10.10 -27.06 -34.86
CA ARG A 151 9.35 -26.37 -35.93
C ARG A 151 10.19 -25.31 -36.64
N LEU A 152 11.06 -24.62 -35.91
CA LEU A 152 11.93 -23.57 -36.43
C LEU A 152 13.25 -24.09 -37.03
N GLY A 153 13.50 -25.40 -37.00
CA GLY A 153 14.74 -26.00 -37.49
C GLY A 153 15.96 -25.68 -36.62
N VAL A 154 15.74 -25.30 -35.35
CA VAL A 154 16.80 -25.15 -34.35
C VAL A 154 17.09 -26.55 -33.81
N ARG A 155 18.23 -27.13 -34.23
CA ARG A 155 18.59 -28.53 -33.91
C ARG A 155 18.54 -28.78 -32.40
N GLN A 156 17.87 -29.86 -32.02
CA GLN A 156 17.84 -30.36 -30.65
C GLN A 156 19.19 -30.99 -30.27
N PRO A 157 19.60 -30.93 -28.99
CA PRO A 157 20.78 -31.63 -28.52
C PRO A 157 20.56 -33.15 -28.56
N SER A 158 21.58 -33.92 -28.99
CA SER A 158 21.53 -35.39 -28.97
C SER A 158 21.72 -36.00 -27.57
N ILE A 159 22.10 -35.21 -26.56
CA ILE A 159 22.42 -35.69 -25.20
C ILE A 159 21.87 -34.70 -24.18
N ALA A 160 21.05 -35.17 -23.24
CA ALA A 160 20.61 -34.39 -22.08
C ALA A 160 21.73 -34.37 -21.00
N PRO A 161 21.95 -33.26 -20.27
CA PRO A 161 22.92 -33.20 -19.16
C PRO A 161 22.63 -34.25 -18.08
N ALA A 162 23.68 -34.86 -17.52
CA ALA A 162 23.57 -36.00 -16.59
C ALA A 162 22.95 -35.59 -15.24
N ALA A 163 22.12 -36.45 -14.64
CA ALA A 163 21.36 -36.14 -13.41
C ALA A 163 22.24 -35.56 -12.28
N ASP A 164 23.47 -36.06 -12.15
CA ASP A 164 24.42 -35.68 -11.11
C ASP A 164 24.92 -34.22 -11.19
N ASP A 165 24.85 -33.57 -12.36
CA ASP A 165 25.35 -32.20 -12.57
C ASP A 165 24.64 -31.14 -11.69
N PHE A 166 23.48 -31.47 -11.12
CA PHE A 166 22.66 -30.54 -10.33
C PHE A 166 22.29 -31.08 -8.94
N ALA A 167 22.89 -32.19 -8.50
CA ALA A 167 22.63 -32.76 -7.19
C ALA A 167 23.03 -31.78 -6.07
N GLU A 168 22.10 -31.51 -5.14
CA GLU A 168 22.35 -30.66 -3.97
C GLU A 168 22.46 -31.51 -2.70
N GLN A 169 23.64 -32.08 -2.44
CA GLN A 169 23.93 -32.67 -1.14
C GLN A 169 24.24 -31.55 -0.14
N ARG A 170 23.37 -31.34 0.84
CA ARG A 170 23.58 -30.36 1.91
C ARG A 170 23.59 -31.04 3.28
N PRO A 171 24.65 -30.88 4.08
CA PRO A 171 24.61 -31.33 5.47
C PRO A 171 23.60 -30.49 6.26
N LEU A 172 22.91 -31.13 7.20
CA LEU A 172 22.07 -30.44 8.18
C LEU A 172 22.96 -29.70 9.17
N GLY A 173 22.59 -28.47 9.54
CA GLY A 173 23.26 -27.71 10.60
C GLY A 173 23.44 -26.23 10.27
N ARG A 174 24.08 -25.52 11.20
CA ARG A 174 24.51 -24.13 11.07
C ARG A 174 25.91 -24.00 11.66
N LEU A 175 26.68 -23.06 11.13
CA LEU A 175 27.93 -22.66 11.79
C LEU A 175 27.62 -22.03 13.16
N PRO A 176 28.52 -22.15 14.15
CA PRO A 176 28.42 -21.44 15.42
C PRO A 176 28.25 -19.92 15.21
N ARG A 177 27.53 -19.25 16.14
CA ARG A 177 27.48 -17.78 16.22
C ARG A 177 28.60 -17.32 17.13
N ASP A 178 29.83 -17.34 16.63
CA ASP A 178 31.06 -16.98 17.34
C ASP A 178 31.60 -15.59 16.98
N ARG A 179 30.83 -14.81 16.21
CA ARG A 179 31.12 -13.42 15.93
C ARG A 179 30.51 -12.51 16.99
N ASP A 180 31.30 -11.57 17.49
CA ASP A 180 30.85 -10.52 18.40
C ASP A 180 29.69 -9.70 17.80
N ASP A 181 28.82 -9.21 18.69
CA ASP A 181 27.75 -8.31 18.31
C ASP A 181 28.34 -6.96 17.86
N ARG A 182 27.80 -6.43 16.77
CA ARG A 182 28.11 -5.09 16.26
C ARG A 182 27.67 -4.04 17.28
N ALA A 183 28.39 -2.92 17.33
CA ALA A 183 28.02 -1.78 18.15
C ALA A 183 26.58 -1.32 17.83
N ALA A 184 25.75 -1.27 18.86
CA ALA A 184 24.39 -0.78 18.78
C ALA A 184 24.37 0.74 18.96
N GLY A 185 23.61 1.45 18.11
CA GLY A 185 23.27 2.85 18.32
C GLY A 185 22.13 3.01 19.33
N ASP A 186 21.34 4.07 19.18
CA ASP A 186 20.10 4.22 19.94
C ASP A 186 19.08 3.14 19.53
N ALA A 187 18.94 2.15 20.40
CA ALA A 187 18.05 1.02 20.20
C ALA A 187 16.58 1.45 20.12
N ALA A 188 16.16 2.36 21.00
CA ALA A 188 14.76 2.79 21.06
C ALA A 188 14.36 3.52 19.78
N SER A 189 15.18 4.49 19.33
CA SER A 189 14.93 5.19 18.07
C SER A 189 14.93 4.25 16.86
N THR A 190 15.89 3.31 16.78
CA THR A 190 15.99 2.37 15.66
C THR A 190 14.77 1.44 15.58
N ILE A 191 14.37 0.86 16.71
CA ILE A 191 13.23 -0.07 16.80
C ILE A 191 11.93 0.66 16.43
N THR A 192 11.74 1.86 16.98
CA THR A 192 10.51 2.63 16.76
C THR A 192 10.41 3.16 15.34
N HIS A 193 11.53 3.52 14.72
CA HIS A 193 11.58 3.85 13.30
C HIS A 193 11.19 2.65 12.42
N LEU A 194 11.79 1.47 12.64
CA LEU A 194 11.47 0.24 11.88
C LEU A 194 9.99 -0.15 11.99
N ALA A 195 9.44 -0.10 13.21
CA ALA A 195 8.03 -0.41 13.43
C ALA A 195 7.11 0.62 12.75
N THR A 196 7.45 1.91 12.78
CA THR A 196 6.69 2.95 12.08
C THR A 196 6.75 2.78 10.56
N GLU A 197 7.91 2.48 9.99
CA GLU A 197 8.05 2.20 8.56
C GLU A 197 7.21 0.99 8.13
N PHE A 198 7.18 -0.10 8.92
CA PHE A 198 6.30 -1.22 8.64
C PHE A 198 4.82 -0.81 8.67
N LEU A 199 4.39 0.00 9.64
CA LEU A 199 2.99 0.47 9.70
C LEU A 199 2.62 1.36 8.50
N ASN A 200 3.53 2.20 8.03
CA ASN A 200 3.35 2.99 6.81
C ASN A 200 3.17 2.08 5.59
N LEU A 201 3.99 1.03 5.46
CA LEU A 201 3.81 0.02 4.41
C LEU A 201 2.48 -0.71 4.54
N ALA A 202 2.09 -1.06 5.77
CA ALA A 202 0.81 -1.71 6.01
C ALA A 202 -0.36 -0.81 5.60
N ALA A 203 -0.30 0.50 5.84
CA ALA A 203 -1.31 1.46 5.38
C ALA A 203 -1.36 1.54 3.84
N ASP A 204 -0.20 1.60 3.19
CA ASP A 204 -0.11 1.72 1.72
C ASP A 204 -0.42 0.41 0.96
N SER A 205 -0.55 -0.71 1.68
CA SER A 205 -0.86 -2.04 1.14
C SER A 205 -2.36 -2.35 1.10
N ASP A 206 -3.23 -1.33 1.02
CA ASP A 206 -4.70 -1.52 1.01
C ASP A 206 -5.16 -2.48 -0.10
N LEU A 207 -4.46 -2.52 -1.24
CA LEU A 207 -4.74 -3.47 -2.33
C LEU A 207 -4.66 -4.94 -1.87
N LEU A 208 -3.74 -5.28 -0.95
CA LEU A 208 -3.60 -6.66 -0.46
C LEU A 208 -4.84 -7.06 0.34
N ARG A 209 -5.33 -6.16 1.21
CA ARG A 209 -6.53 -6.40 2.03
C ARG A 209 -7.79 -6.49 1.16
N ALA A 210 -7.89 -5.62 0.16
CA ALA A 210 -9.03 -5.60 -0.76
C ALA A 210 -9.08 -6.87 -1.62
N THR A 211 -7.93 -7.35 -2.09
CA THR A 211 -7.87 -8.47 -3.05
C THR A 211 -7.83 -9.84 -2.40
N ALA A 212 -7.40 -9.95 -1.14
CA ALA A 212 -7.41 -11.20 -0.38
C ALA A 212 -8.81 -11.83 -0.22
N ARG A 213 -9.88 -11.04 -0.35
CA ARG A 213 -11.28 -11.48 -0.16
C ARG A 213 -12.06 -11.64 -1.46
N VAL A 214 -11.42 -11.42 -2.60
CA VAL A 214 -12.06 -11.48 -3.92
C VAL A 214 -12.35 -12.94 -4.28
N GLN A 215 -13.54 -13.19 -4.83
CA GLN A 215 -13.91 -14.52 -5.29
C GLN A 215 -13.21 -14.86 -6.61
N PRO A 216 -12.96 -16.15 -6.92
CA PRO A 216 -12.22 -16.54 -8.13
C PRO A 216 -12.79 -16.01 -9.45
N GLU A 217 -14.10 -15.83 -9.51
CA GLU A 217 -14.83 -15.26 -10.65
C GLU A 217 -14.47 -13.78 -10.94
N ASP A 218 -14.07 -13.04 -9.91
CA ASP A 218 -13.80 -11.60 -9.98
C ASP A 218 -12.31 -11.27 -10.12
N TYR A 219 -11.40 -12.24 -10.09
CA TYR A 219 -9.95 -12.01 -10.17
C TYR A 219 -9.53 -11.19 -11.39
N VAL A 220 -10.18 -11.42 -12.54
CA VAL A 220 -9.89 -10.68 -13.77
C VAL A 220 -10.30 -9.21 -13.66
N ALA A 221 -11.37 -8.90 -12.92
CA ALA A 221 -11.87 -7.54 -12.75
C ALA A 221 -10.92 -6.66 -11.91
N CYS A 222 -10.00 -7.26 -11.15
CA CYS A 222 -8.99 -6.55 -10.38
C CYS A 222 -7.88 -5.91 -11.22
N PHE A 223 -7.80 -6.21 -12.53
CA PHE A 223 -6.79 -5.65 -13.42
C PHE A 223 -7.36 -4.54 -14.32
N PRO A 224 -6.65 -3.42 -14.53
CA PRO A 224 -5.35 -3.06 -13.94
C PRO A 224 -5.46 -2.33 -12.58
N ASP A 225 -6.68 -2.14 -12.06
CA ASP A 225 -6.95 -1.47 -10.79
C ASP A 225 -7.90 -2.34 -9.95
N PRO A 226 -7.55 -2.70 -8.70
CA PRO A 226 -6.40 -2.24 -7.92
C PRO A 226 -5.07 -2.97 -8.17
N VAL A 227 -5.04 -4.00 -9.02
CA VAL A 227 -3.86 -4.86 -9.21
C VAL A 227 -3.19 -4.61 -10.56
N SER A 228 -1.90 -4.32 -10.51
CA SER A 228 -1.02 -4.35 -11.68
C SER A 228 0.38 -4.81 -11.32
N GLU A 229 1.14 -5.28 -12.33
CA GLU A 229 2.57 -5.60 -12.19
C GLU A 229 3.32 -4.43 -11.53
N GLU A 230 3.09 -3.22 -12.01
CA GLU A 230 3.77 -2.01 -11.53
C GLU A 230 3.52 -1.78 -10.03
N ARG A 231 2.26 -1.85 -9.58
CA ARG A 231 1.91 -1.60 -8.17
C ARG A 231 2.49 -2.66 -7.25
N LEU A 232 2.43 -3.93 -7.66
CA LEU A 232 3.02 -5.03 -6.89
C LEU A 232 4.54 -4.91 -6.81
N ARG A 233 5.20 -4.53 -7.90
CA ARG A 233 6.65 -4.27 -7.95
C ARG A 233 7.06 -3.13 -7.02
N GLN A 234 6.32 -2.02 -7.03
CA GLN A 234 6.56 -0.90 -6.12
C GLN A 234 6.43 -1.33 -4.66
N LEU A 235 5.42 -2.13 -4.32
CA LEU A 235 5.24 -2.61 -2.96
C LEU A 235 6.34 -3.59 -2.53
N SER A 236 6.71 -4.53 -3.41
CA SER A 236 7.83 -5.47 -3.20
C SER A 236 9.13 -4.71 -2.89
N PHE A 237 9.46 -3.69 -3.69
CA PHE A 237 10.64 -2.86 -3.47
C PHE A 237 10.65 -2.18 -2.09
N ARG A 238 9.50 -1.71 -1.62
CA ARG A 238 9.42 -1.06 -0.31
C ARG A 238 9.60 -2.04 0.86
N PHE A 239 9.11 -3.27 0.75
CA PHE A 239 9.42 -4.32 1.74
C PHE A 239 10.91 -4.71 1.72
N HIS A 240 11.53 -4.75 0.54
CA HIS A 240 12.98 -4.96 0.43
C HIS A 240 13.78 -3.85 1.12
N ASN A 241 13.36 -2.59 0.99
CA ASN A 241 13.99 -1.47 1.68
C ASN A 241 13.85 -1.59 3.21
N LEU A 242 12.70 -2.06 3.70
CA LEU A 242 12.52 -2.32 5.12
C LEU A 242 13.46 -3.43 5.62
N GLN A 243 13.63 -4.50 4.86
CA GLN A 243 14.63 -5.54 5.19
C GLN A 243 16.05 -4.96 5.22
N SER A 244 16.39 -4.11 4.24
CA SER A 244 17.71 -3.47 4.18
C SER A 244 17.96 -2.54 5.36
N LEU A 245 16.93 -1.78 5.79
CA LEU A 245 16.98 -0.94 6.98
C LEU A 245 17.25 -1.79 8.25
N TYR A 246 16.53 -2.91 8.40
CA TYR A 246 16.76 -3.84 9.49
C TYR A 246 18.18 -4.44 9.46
N ASP A 247 18.61 -4.95 8.30
CA ASP A 247 19.89 -5.64 8.16
C ASP A 247 21.08 -4.67 8.40
N THR A 248 20.90 -3.39 8.08
CA THR A 248 21.89 -2.33 8.31
C THR A 248 22.02 -1.97 9.78
N HIS A 249 20.90 -1.72 10.47
CA HIS A 249 20.88 -1.08 11.79
C HIS A 249 20.62 -2.02 12.96
N VAL A 250 20.02 -3.20 12.73
CA VAL A 250 19.63 -4.15 13.79
C VAL A 250 20.37 -5.47 13.68
N SER A 251 20.50 -6.03 12.47
CA SER A 251 21.05 -7.37 12.32
C SER A 251 22.49 -7.50 12.83
N GLY A 252 22.70 -8.49 13.70
CA GLY A 252 23.97 -8.79 14.34
C GLY A 252 24.41 -7.76 15.37
N THR A 253 23.48 -6.96 15.92
CA THR A 253 23.72 -6.08 17.08
C THR A 253 23.15 -6.70 18.35
N SER A 254 23.52 -6.17 19.52
CA SER A 254 22.94 -6.58 20.80
C SER A 254 21.43 -6.33 20.89
N ILE A 255 20.91 -5.35 20.14
CA ILE A 255 19.48 -5.01 20.06
C ILE A 255 18.66 -6.21 19.56
N GLU A 256 19.11 -6.86 18.48
CA GLU A 256 18.45 -8.04 17.90
C GLU A 256 18.41 -9.22 18.86
N THR A 257 19.45 -9.36 19.69
CA THR A 257 19.52 -10.41 20.70
C THR A 257 18.62 -10.11 21.91
N SER A 258 18.47 -8.84 22.28
CA SER A 258 17.68 -8.42 23.44
C SER A 258 16.15 -8.37 23.17
N ASP A 259 15.71 -8.03 21.96
CA ASP A 259 14.27 -7.99 21.63
C ASP A 259 13.88 -9.12 20.66
N SER A 260 13.14 -10.10 21.18
CA SER A 260 12.65 -11.26 20.44
C SER A 260 11.68 -10.92 19.31
N ASP A 261 11.03 -9.75 19.36
CA ASP A 261 10.06 -9.33 18.35
C ASP A 261 10.73 -8.88 17.05
N LEU A 262 11.99 -8.43 17.11
CA LEU A 262 12.72 -7.93 15.96
C LEU A 262 13.01 -9.03 14.91
N PRO A 263 13.51 -10.21 15.28
CA PRO A 263 13.56 -11.35 14.37
C PRO A 263 12.20 -11.76 13.79
N ILE A 264 11.11 -11.58 14.54
CA ILE A 264 9.75 -11.87 14.05
C ILE A 264 9.35 -10.84 12.98
N LEU A 265 9.50 -9.55 13.27
CA LEU A 265 9.27 -8.47 12.32
C LEU A 265 10.07 -8.65 11.02
N ARG A 266 11.37 -8.99 11.15
CA ARG A 266 12.25 -9.26 10.02
C ARG A 266 11.79 -10.46 9.19
N SER A 267 11.28 -11.50 9.85
CA SER A 267 10.74 -12.70 9.20
C SER A 267 9.44 -12.38 8.43
N HIS A 268 8.53 -11.61 9.03
CA HIS A 268 7.32 -11.12 8.36
C HIS A 268 7.64 -10.29 7.12
N ALA A 269 8.53 -9.30 7.23
CA ALA A 269 8.95 -8.49 6.10
C ALA A 269 9.57 -9.36 4.97
N SER A 270 10.33 -10.39 5.34
CA SER A 270 10.92 -11.35 4.39
C SER A 270 9.89 -12.17 3.63
N VAL A 271 8.90 -12.72 4.31
CA VAL A 271 7.88 -13.55 3.68
C VAL A 271 7.00 -12.70 2.77
N ILE A 272 6.55 -11.53 3.24
CA ILE A 272 5.76 -10.60 2.43
C ILE A 272 6.54 -10.19 1.17
N PHE A 273 7.82 -9.85 1.30
CA PHE A 273 8.66 -9.52 0.15
C PHE A 273 8.65 -10.63 -0.93
N HIS A 274 8.93 -11.88 -0.55
CA HIS A 274 8.98 -12.98 -1.50
C HIS A 274 7.61 -13.36 -2.08
N LEU A 275 6.53 -13.23 -1.31
CA LEU A 275 5.18 -13.41 -1.81
C LEU A 275 4.81 -12.31 -2.83
N LEU A 276 5.23 -11.07 -2.59
CA LEU A 276 5.06 -9.97 -3.54
C LEU A 276 5.93 -10.13 -4.79
N GLU A 277 7.13 -10.71 -4.70
CA GLU A 277 7.93 -11.08 -5.88
C GLU A 277 7.16 -12.09 -6.75
N ILE A 278 6.61 -13.14 -6.13
CA ILE A 278 5.77 -14.14 -6.82
C ILE A 278 4.54 -13.46 -7.46
N ALA A 279 3.84 -12.61 -6.70
CA ALA A 279 2.68 -11.90 -7.19
C ALA A 279 3.02 -10.99 -8.39
N THR A 280 4.15 -10.30 -8.34
CA THR A 280 4.64 -9.43 -9.42
C THR A 280 4.93 -10.23 -10.68
N ASP A 281 5.64 -11.35 -10.57
CA ASP A 281 5.97 -12.21 -11.71
C ASP A 281 4.70 -12.82 -12.34
N LEU A 282 3.71 -13.22 -11.54
CA LEU A 282 2.43 -13.75 -12.05
C LEU A 282 1.55 -12.68 -12.70
N ALA A 283 1.48 -11.48 -12.11
CA ALA A 283 0.78 -10.34 -12.69
C ALA A 283 1.41 -9.94 -14.03
N HIS A 284 2.74 -9.89 -14.11
CA HIS A 284 3.48 -9.67 -15.35
C HIS A 284 3.10 -10.70 -16.42
N TYR A 285 3.10 -11.98 -16.06
CA TYR A 285 2.74 -13.04 -17.00
C TYR A 285 1.31 -12.88 -17.51
N TYR A 286 0.36 -12.59 -16.62
CA TYR A 286 -1.02 -12.34 -17.01
C TYR A 286 -1.14 -11.14 -17.96
N GLU A 287 -0.60 -9.99 -17.59
CA GLU A 287 -0.70 -8.75 -18.37
C GLU A 287 -0.04 -8.88 -19.74
N ARG A 288 1.14 -9.49 -19.84
CA ARG A 288 1.92 -9.54 -21.08
C ARG A 288 1.65 -10.74 -21.98
N HIS A 289 1.11 -11.84 -21.46
CA HIS A 289 0.99 -13.07 -22.23
C HIS A 289 -0.44 -13.63 -22.30
N VAL A 290 -1.27 -13.43 -21.26
CA VAL A 290 -2.59 -14.09 -21.16
C VAL A 290 -3.76 -13.12 -21.37
N SER A 291 -3.60 -11.85 -20.97
CA SER A 291 -4.66 -10.85 -20.98
C SER A 291 -5.26 -10.69 -22.38
N PRO A 292 -6.61 -10.69 -22.53
CA PRO A 292 -7.27 -10.47 -23.82
C PRO A 292 -6.98 -9.10 -24.45
N ARG A 293 -6.54 -8.12 -23.65
CA ARG A 293 -6.25 -6.77 -24.12
C ARG A 293 -4.81 -6.64 -24.60
N THR A 294 -3.86 -7.18 -23.85
CA THR A 294 -2.41 -6.90 -23.99
C THR A 294 -1.52 -8.12 -24.23
N GLY A 295 -2.02 -9.35 -24.02
CA GLY A 295 -1.27 -10.58 -24.21
C GLY A 295 -0.78 -10.84 -25.65
N ASP A 296 0.30 -11.61 -25.80
CA ASP A 296 0.80 -12.03 -27.12
C ASP A 296 -0.17 -12.98 -27.84
N ASN A 297 -0.50 -12.70 -29.11
CA ASN A 297 -1.45 -13.49 -29.90
C ASN A 297 -1.09 -14.99 -30.01
N VAL A 298 0.20 -15.33 -29.95
CA VAL A 298 0.68 -16.72 -30.06
C VAL A 298 0.34 -17.53 -28.81
N LEU A 299 0.59 -16.99 -27.61
CA LEU A 299 0.28 -17.66 -26.35
C LEU A 299 -1.21 -17.59 -25.99
N ARG A 300 -1.95 -16.60 -26.49
CA ARG A 300 -3.42 -16.56 -26.36
C ARG A 300 -4.12 -17.69 -27.10
N GLY A 301 -3.61 -18.08 -28.28
CA GLY A 301 -4.22 -19.13 -29.10
C GLY A 301 -3.92 -20.55 -28.61
N ARG A 302 -2.85 -20.74 -27.85
CA ARG A 302 -2.45 -21.99 -27.20
C ARG A 302 -1.81 -21.69 -25.83
N PRO A 303 -2.61 -21.43 -24.80
CA PRO A 303 -2.07 -21.16 -23.47
C PRO A 303 -1.38 -22.42 -22.96
N VAL A 304 -0.05 -22.37 -22.82
CA VAL A 304 0.72 -23.45 -22.22
C VAL A 304 0.48 -23.51 -20.71
N VAL A 305 0.07 -22.38 -20.11
CA VAL A 305 -0.25 -22.30 -18.68
C VAL A 305 -1.72 -21.94 -18.49
N ASP A 306 -2.41 -22.73 -17.67
CA ASP A 306 -3.79 -22.48 -17.31
C ASP A 306 -3.96 -21.14 -16.54
N ARG A 307 -4.80 -20.27 -17.09
CA ARG A 307 -5.13 -18.97 -16.50
C ARG A 307 -5.71 -19.11 -15.09
N ALA A 308 -6.55 -20.11 -14.85
CA ALA A 308 -7.16 -20.29 -13.53
C ALA A 308 -6.09 -20.63 -12.48
N THR A 309 -5.12 -21.47 -12.84
CA THR A 309 -3.97 -21.83 -12.00
C THR A 309 -3.05 -20.63 -11.72
N THR A 310 -2.75 -19.79 -12.71
CA THR A 310 -2.00 -18.54 -12.51
C THR A 310 -2.72 -17.61 -11.53
N MET A 311 -4.02 -17.38 -11.76
CA MET A 311 -4.83 -16.48 -10.92
C MET A 311 -5.00 -17.00 -9.49
N ALA A 312 -5.23 -18.30 -9.31
CA ALA A 312 -5.30 -18.91 -7.99
C ALA A 312 -3.97 -18.79 -7.24
N THR A 313 -2.83 -18.95 -7.92
CA THR A 313 -1.51 -18.79 -7.28
C THR A 313 -1.22 -17.32 -6.93
N LEU A 314 -1.69 -16.38 -7.76
CA LEU A 314 -1.60 -14.95 -7.48
C LEU A 314 -2.48 -14.55 -6.30
N PHE A 315 -3.80 -14.70 -6.41
CA PHE A 315 -4.74 -14.17 -5.43
C PHE A 315 -4.88 -15.05 -4.19
N ALA A 316 -5.24 -16.33 -4.37
CA ALA A 316 -5.56 -17.22 -3.26
C ALA A 316 -4.33 -17.70 -2.47
N TYR A 317 -3.13 -17.54 -3.01
CA TYR A 317 -1.88 -17.85 -2.31
C TYR A 317 -1.05 -16.58 -2.03
N ALA A 318 -0.48 -15.95 -3.06
CA ALA A 318 0.52 -14.90 -2.84
C ALA A 318 -0.09 -13.66 -2.15
N MET A 319 -1.23 -13.18 -2.63
CA MET A 319 -1.91 -11.99 -2.09
C MET A 319 -2.58 -12.28 -0.74
N ALA A 320 -3.26 -13.42 -0.60
CA ALA A 320 -3.90 -13.85 0.64
C ALA A 320 -2.89 -13.96 1.80
N PHE A 321 -1.83 -14.76 1.66
CA PHE A 321 -0.82 -14.89 2.71
C PHE A 321 -0.05 -13.59 2.94
N SER A 322 0.19 -12.77 1.90
CA SER A 322 0.79 -11.45 2.10
C SER A 322 -0.09 -10.57 3.00
N SER A 323 -1.41 -10.58 2.78
CA SER A 323 -2.37 -9.84 3.62
C SER A 323 -2.38 -10.34 5.06
N ASP A 324 -2.33 -11.66 5.28
CA ASP A 324 -2.37 -12.24 6.63
C ASP A 324 -1.09 -11.95 7.43
N PHE A 325 0.08 -12.16 6.81
CA PHE A 325 1.36 -11.80 7.42
C PHE A 325 1.48 -10.29 7.63
N LEU A 326 0.93 -9.47 6.75
CA LEU A 326 0.88 -8.02 6.93
C LEU A 326 0.05 -7.64 8.16
N ALA A 327 -1.13 -8.23 8.32
CA ALA A 327 -2.00 -7.99 9.47
C ALA A 327 -1.33 -8.42 10.78
N GLY A 328 -0.65 -9.57 10.79
CA GLY A 328 0.16 -10.03 11.92
C GLY A 328 1.29 -9.08 12.27
N GLY A 329 2.08 -8.67 11.26
CA GLY A 329 3.18 -7.72 11.43
C GLY A 329 2.71 -6.34 11.90
N GLN A 330 1.56 -5.86 11.42
CA GLN A 330 0.97 -4.60 11.87
C GLN A 330 0.66 -4.64 13.36
N ARG A 331 0.03 -5.72 13.85
CA ARG A 331 -0.24 -5.90 15.29
C ARG A 331 1.04 -5.96 16.11
N LEU A 332 2.07 -6.65 15.61
CA LEU A 332 3.39 -6.71 16.23
C LEU A 332 4.00 -5.30 16.37
N CYS A 333 4.03 -4.52 15.29
CA CYS A 333 4.57 -3.17 15.30
C CYS A 333 3.81 -2.24 16.25
N GLN A 334 2.48 -2.30 16.29
CA GLN A 334 1.69 -1.55 17.27
C GLN A 334 2.06 -1.96 18.71
N GLY A 335 2.26 -3.26 18.97
CA GLY A 335 2.74 -3.75 20.26
C GLY A 335 4.14 -3.22 20.63
N ILE A 336 5.08 -3.26 19.68
CA ILE A 336 6.42 -2.70 19.83
C ILE A 336 6.32 -1.21 20.19
N LEU A 337 5.61 -0.40 19.40
CA LEU A 337 5.52 1.04 19.62
C LEU A 337 4.92 1.39 20.98
N ARG A 338 3.91 0.63 21.45
CA ARG A 338 3.35 0.82 22.80
C ARG A 338 4.37 0.61 23.92
N ARG A 339 5.31 -0.34 23.79
CA ARG A 339 6.35 -0.57 24.81
C ARG A 339 7.35 0.58 24.90
N TYR A 340 7.62 1.21 23.77
CA TYR A 340 8.50 2.39 23.66
C TYR A 340 7.70 3.70 23.70
N ALA A 341 6.51 3.69 24.31
CA ALA A 341 5.66 4.87 24.32
C ALA A 341 6.19 5.94 25.28
N GLU A 342 6.40 7.15 24.76
CA GLU A 342 6.77 8.31 25.56
C GLU A 342 5.55 9.21 25.72
N CYS A 343 4.96 9.25 26.91
CA CYS A 343 3.79 10.07 27.18
C CYS A 343 4.15 11.56 27.18
N ALA A 344 3.41 12.35 26.42
CA ALA A 344 3.52 13.80 26.38
C ALA A 344 2.14 14.48 26.34
N ARG A 345 2.13 15.81 26.42
CA ARG A 345 0.94 16.65 26.29
C ARG A 345 1.14 17.58 25.10
N LEU A 346 0.10 17.74 24.29
CA LEU A 346 0.07 18.62 23.13
C LEU A 346 -1.17 19.51 23.20
N GLN A 347 -0.97 20.83 23.31
CA GLN A 347 -2.06 21.79 23.22
C GLN A 347 -2.16 22.31 21.78
N VAL A 348 -3.33 22.19 21.18
CA VAL A 348 -3.60 22.60 19.79
C VAL A 348 -4.94 23.32 19.68
N PRO A 349 -5.13 24.21 18.69
CA PRO A 349 -6.41 24.85 18.45
C PRO A 349 -7.47 23.81 18.05
N VAL A 350 -8.73 24.08 18.39
CA VAL A 350 -9.91 23.37 17.88
C VAL A 350 -10.05 23.63 16.37
N PRO A 351 -10.54 22.66 15.56
CA PRO A 351 -10.80 22.91 14.14
C PRO A 351 -11.68 24.15 13.93
N CYS A 352 -11.27 24.99 12.98
CA CYS A 352 -11.93 26.28 12.76
C CYS A 352 -13.36 26.12 12.20
N TYR A 353 -13.57 25.18 11.28
CA TYR A 353 -14.87 24.89 10.71
C TYR A 353 -15.65 23.92 11.60
N ARG A 354 -16.63 24.41 12.37
CA ARG A 354 -17.56 23.60 13.17
C ARG A 354 -16.90 22.65 14.19
N GLY A 355 -15.64 22.87 14.56
CA GLY A 355 -14.94 22.06 15.56
C GLY A 355 -14.74 20.60 15.15
N PHE A 356 -14.76 19.68 16.12
CA PHE A 356 -14.55 18.25 15.88
C PHE A 356 -15.82 17.58 15.31
N HIS A 357 -16.10 17.84 14.03
CA HIS A 357 -17.12 17.12 13.25
C HIS A 357 -16.51 15.93 12.50
N VAL A 358 -17.26 15.35 11.56
CA VAL A 358 -16.96 14.09 10.86
C VAL A 358 -15.51 14.02 10.38
N ARG A 359 -15.01 15.01 9.65
CA ARG A 359 -13.70 14.91 9.00
C ARG A 359 -12.53 15.07 9.99
N PRO A 360 -12.43 16.14 10.81
CA PRO A 360 -11.37 16.27 11.80
C PRO A 360 -11.31 15.08 12.76
N SER A 361 -12.46 14.63 13.29
CA SER A 361 -12.51 13.52 14.24
C SER A 361 -12.08 12.20 13.61
N ASN A 362 -12.47 11.93 12.36
CA ASN A 362 -12.01 10.73 11.66
C ASN A 362 -10.51 10.77 11.39
N LEU A 363 -9.93 11.92 11.03
CA LEU A 363 -8.49 12.03 10.81
C LEU A 363 -7.69 11.83 12.10
N VAL A 364 -8.14 12.45 13.21
CA VAL A 364 -7.55 12.24 14.55
C VAL A 364 -7.62 10.76 14.94
N ALA A 365 -8.80 10.16 14.88
CA ALA A 365 -8.99 8.75 15.23
C ALA A 365 -8.14 7.80 14.37
N ARG A 366 -7.99 8.11 13.07
CA ARG A 366 -7.13 7.31 12.18
C ARG A 366 -5.65 7.42 12.50
N ILE A 367 -5.16 8.59 12.92
CA ILE A 367 -3.78 8.73 13.43
C ILE A 367 -3.60 7.86 14.67
N VAL A 368 -4.50 7.95 15.64
CA VAL A 368 -4.42 7.14 16.87
C VAL A 368 -4.47 5.64 16.57
N ALA A 369 -5.39 5.22 15.69
CA ALA A 369 -5.54 3.83 15.27
C ALA A 369 -4.34 3.29 14.48
N HIS A 370 -3.65 4.14 13.70
CA HIS A 370 -2.46 3.75 12.96
C HIS A 370 -1.38 3.21 13.90
N TYR A 371 -1.00 4.00 14.91
CA TYR A 371 -0.01 3.64 15.92
C TYR A 371 -0.52 2.62 16.95
N GLY A 372 -1.84 2.46 17.08
CA GLY A 372 -2.47 1.55 18.03
C GLY A 372 -2.27 1.97 19.49
N GLY A 373 -2.02 3.26 19.75
CA GLY A 373 -1.83 3.82 21.09
C GLY A 373 -3.14 4.32 21.72
N GLN A 374 -3.09 4.66 23.01
CA GLN A 374 -4.19 5.34 23.70
C GLN A 374 -3.88 6.84 23.73
N VAL A 375 -4.74 7.65 23.13
CA VAL A 375 -4.66 9.11 23.19
C VAL A 375 -5.94 9.66 23.78
N ARG A 376 -5.81 10.52 24.79
CA ARG A 376 -6.93 11.22 25.40
C ARG A 376 -6.92 12.67 24.98
N MET A 377 -8.09 13.25 24.78
CA MET A 377 -8.28 14.68 24.59
C MET A 377 -8.93 15.27 25.83
N GLU A 378 -8.33 16.32 26.39
CA GLU A 378 -8.85 17.10 27.51
C GLU A 378 -9.41 18.44 27.01
N LEU A 379 -10.63 18.76 27.45
CA LEU A 379 -11.30 20.04 27.21
C LEU A 379 -12.19 20.40 28.41
N GLU A 380 -11.97 21.57 29.02
CA GLU A 380 -12.71 22.06 30.20
C GLU A 380 -12.82 21.02 31.34
N GLY A 381 -11.74 20.30 31.63
CA GLY A 381 -11.71 19.26 32.68
C GLY A 381 -12.45 17.96 32.33
N LYS A 382 -13.04 17.86 31.13
CA LYS A 382 -13.59 16.61 30.59
C LYS A 382 -12.54 15.89 29.75
N THR A 383 -12.62 14.56 29.75
CA THR A 383 -11.75 13.69 28.96
C THR A 383 -12.55 12.95 27.89
N PHE A 384 -11.97 12.83 26.71
CA PHE A 384 -12.54 12.15 25.54
C PHE A 384 -11.51 11.17 24.96
N ASP A 385 -11.96 10.03 24.46
CA ASP A 385 -11.08 9.11 23.73
C ASP A 385 -10.84 9.62 22.31
N ALA A 386 -9.59 9.97 21.99
CA ALA A 386 -9.24 10.47 20.66
C ALA A 386 -9.21 9.36 19.59
N ALA A 387 -9.23 8.08 19.99
CA ALA A 387 -9.39 6.96 19.05
C ALA A 387 -10.85 6.79 18.59
N SER A 388 -11.82 7.41 19.27
CA SER A 388 -13.24 7.29 19.00
C SER A 388 -13.77 8.57 18.33
N PRO A 389 -14.12 8.53 17.02
CA PRO A 389 -14.73 9.68 16.36
C PRO A 389 -15.99 10.18 17.08
N LEU A 390 -16.77 9.27 17.67
CA LEU A 390 -17.98 9.60 18.42
C LEU A 390 -17.70 10.39 19.69
N ASP A 391 -16.63 10.07 20.43
CA ASP A 391 -16.27 10.84 21.62
C ASP A 391 -15.73 12.23 21.25
N LEU A 392 -15.02 12.34 20.12
CA LEU A 392 -14.63 13.65 19.59
C LEU A 392 -15.84 14.48 19.13
N PHE A 393 -16.88 13.85 18.56
CA PHE A 393 -18.14 14.56 18.27
C PHE A 393 -18.82 15.06 19.56
N ARG A 394 -18.81 14.27 20.64
CA ARG A 394 -19.35 14.68 21.94
C ARG A 394 -18.58 15.86 22.54
N ALA A 395 -17.27 15.94 22.30
CA ALA A 395 -16.50 17.11 22.69
C ALA A 395 -17.00 18.39 22.01
N ASN A 396 -17.56 18.28 20.81
CA ASN A 396 -18.09 19.40 20.04
C ASN A 396 -19.30 20.07 20.72
N GLU A 397 -20.08 19.33 21.51
CA GLU A 397 -21.13 19.92 22.36
C GLU A 397 -20.53 20.89 23.40
N THR A 398 -19.41 20.50 24.00
CA THR A 398 -18.69 21.33 24.99
C THR A 398 -18.06 22.54 24.31
N ILE A 399 -17.48 22.36 23.11
CA ILE A 399 -16.97 23.46 22.28
C ILE A 399 -18.08 24.46 21.97
N ASN A 400 -19.21 24.00 21.39
CA ASN A 400 -20.32 24.88 21.02
C ASN A 400 -20.96 25.58 22.22
N ALA A 401 -21.04 24.92 23.37
CA ALA A 401 -21.46 25.56 24.62
C ALA A 401 -20.50 26.68 25.06
N ARG A 402 -19.18 26.47 24.94
CA ARG A 402 -18.17 27.49 25.28
C ARG A 402 -18.18 28.65 24.28
N LYS A 403 -18.26 28.37 22.98
CA LYS A 403 -18.39 29.38 21.92
C LYS A 403 -19.57 30.33 22.19
N ARG A 404 -20.73 29.76 22.54
CA ARG A 404 -21.95 30.53 22.85
C ARG A 404 -21.82 31.36 24.14
N ARG A 405 -21.25 30.79 25.21
CA ARG A 405 -20.99 31.54 26.46
C ARG A 405 -20.10 32.75 26.22
N TRP A 406 -18.97 32.55 25.52
CA TRP A 406 -18.05 33.64 25.17
C TRP A 406 -18.73 34.73 24.35
N LEU A 407 -19.52 34.35 23.33
CA LEU A 407 -20.23 35.32 22.50
C LEU A 407 -21.28 36.09 23.30
N GLY A 408 -22.00 35.42 24.20
CA GLY A 408 -22.96 36.07 25.10
C GLY A 408 -22.30 37.12 26.00
N GLU A 409 -21.15 36.79 26.59
CA GLU A 409 -20.34 37.73 27.39
C GLU A 409 -19.89 38.94 26.56
N GLU A 410 -19.46 38.72 25.32
CA GLU A 410 -18.99 39.78 24.43
C GLU A 410 -20.14 40.68 23.92
N ILE A 411 -21.31 40.10 23.59
CA ILE A 411 -22.51 40.88 23.24
C ILE A 411 -22.95 41.73 24.44
N ALA A 412 -22.98 41.15 25.64
CA ALA A 412 -23.36 41.87 26.86
C ALA A 412 -22.41 43.03 27.18
N ARG A 413 -21.11 42.88 26.84
CA ARG A 413 -20.10 43.92 27.02
C ARG A 413 -20.22 45.06 26.02
N VAL A 414 -20.46 44.76 24.74
CA VAL A 414 -20.50 45.77 23.65
C VAL A 414 -21.87 46.45 23.55
N HIS A 415 -22.93 45.73 23.90
CA HIS A 415 -24.32 46.21 23.82
C HIS A 415 -24.97 46.22 25.21
N SER A 416 -24.45 47.05 26.11
CA SER A 416 -25.00 47.24 27.47
C SER A 416 -26.48 47.67 27.47
N ASP A 417 -26.96 48.27 26.37
CA ASP A 417 -28.32 48.79 26.22
C ASP A 417 -29.34 47.70 25.80
N CYS A 418 -28.90 46.45 25.61
CA CYS A 418 -29.76 45.31 25.21
C CYS A 418 -30.72 44.80 26.30
N ALA A 419 -30.71 45.40 27.49
CA ALA A 419 -31.59 45.05 28.62
C ALA A 419 -33.01 45.64 28.51
N ALA A 420 -33.26 46.54 27.56
CA ALA A 420 -34.57 47.14 27.37
C ALA A 420 -35.54 46.17 26.67
N ASN A 421 -36.74 45.99 27.23
CA ASN A 421 -37.82 45.24 26.59
C ASN A 421 -38.36 46.03 25.39
N LEU A 422 -37.95 45.64 24.19
CA LEU A 422 -38.44 46.18 22.93
C LEU A 422 -39.64 45.38 22.43
N GLY A 423 -40.48 45.99 21.59
CA GLY A 423 -41.54 45.28 20.86
C GLY A 423 -40.97 44.22 19.91
N THR A 424 -41.78 43.23 19.52
CA THR A 424 -41.32 42.05 18.76
C THR A 424 -40.55 42.40 17.48
N GLU A 425 -41.06 43.31 16.64
CA GLU A 425 -40.37 43.74 15.41
C GLU A 425 -39.05 44.48 15.69
N ALA A 426 -39.01 45.31 16.73
CA ALA A 426 -37.82 46.06 17.12
C ALA A 426 -36.73 45.13 17.68
N THR A 427 -37.12 44.10 18.43
CA THR A 427 -36.22 43.04 18.89
C THR A 427 -35.65 42.25 17.70
N ALA A 428 -36.47 41.91 16.71
CA ALA A 428 -36.01 41.20 15.52
C ALA A 428 -35.00 42.02 14.70
N ALA A 429 -35.27 43.31 14.50
CA ALA A 429 -34.34 44.22 13.83
C ALA A 429 -33.02 44.37 14.60
N ALA A 430 -33.07 44.48 15.93
CA ALA A 430 -31.89 44.58 16.78
C ALA A 430 -31.02 43.31 16.74
N VAL A 431 -31.64 42.13 16.83
CA VAL A 431 -30.94 40.83 16.70
C VAL A 431 -30.21 40.74 15.37
N LEU A 432 -30.87 41.08 14.26
CA LEU A 432 -30.27 41.04 12.94
C LEU A 432 -29.09 42.02 12.81
N ALA A 433 -29.24 43.24 13.33
CA ALA A 433 -28.16 44.23 13.35
C ALA A 433 -26.93 43.74 14.13
N ILE A 434 -27.14 43.12 15.30
CA ILE A 434 -26.06 42.54 16.11
C ILE A 434 -25.37 41.40 15.35
N VAL A 435 -26.13 40.50 14.71
CA VAL A 435 -25.56 39.39 13.92
C VAL A 435 -24.69 39.93 12.78
N HIS A 436 -25.15 40.94 12.03
CA HIS A 436 -24.35 41.55 10.97
C HIS A 436 -23.10 42.24 11.52
N GLN A 437 -23.21 43.00 12.62
CA GLN A 437 -22.06 43.63 13.25
C GLN A 437 -21.02 42.60 13.72
N LEU A 438 -21.45 41.50 14.34
CA LEU A 438 -20.54 40.43 14.75
C LEU A 438 -19.84 39.77 13.54
N ALA A 439 -20.51 39.70 12.40
CA ALA A 439 -19.92 39.19 11.16
C ALA A 439 -18.88 40.17 10.59
N ASP A 440 -19.19 41.47 10.59
CA ASP A 440 -18.29 42.54 10.14
C ASP A 440 -17.05 42.66 11.04
N GLU A 441 -17.21 42.47 12.35
CA GLU A 441 -16.12 42.37 13.32
C GLU A 441 -15.32 41.05 13.21
N GLY A 442 -15.76 40.11 12.37
CA GLY A 442 -15.12 38.81 12.18
C GLY A 442 -15.24 37.85 13.36
N LYS A 443 -16.15 38.12 14.31
CA LYS A 443 -16.43 37.26 15.48
C LYS A 443 -17.28 36.04 15.12
N ILE A 444 -18.08 36.13 14.06
CA ILE A 444 -18.82 35.01 13.48
C ILE A 444 -18.48 34.85 11.99
N VAL A 445 -18.61 33.63 11.48
CA VAL A 445 -18.48 33.29 10.06
C VAL A 445 -19.84 32.87 9.55
N LEU A 446 -20.31 33.52 8.48
CA LEU A 446 -21.55 33.18 7.80
C LEU A 446 -21.25 32.20 6.66
N TYR A 447 -21.88 31.03 6.67
CA TYR A 447 -21.73 30.04 5.60
C TYR A 447 -22.86 30.13 4.57
N GLN A 448 -24.01 30.70 4.96
CA GLN A 448 -25.19 30.84 4.12
C GLN A 448 -25.66 32.29 4.09
N GLN A 449 -26.03 32.76 2.90
CA GLN A 449 -26.74 34.02 2.71
C GLN A 449 -27.88 33.83 1.69
N PRO A 450 -29.09 34.35 1.96
CA PRO A 450 -29.51 35.02 3.20
C PRO A 450 -29.66 34.04 4.38
N LEU A 451 -29.56 34.55 5.61
CA LEU A 451 -29.82 33.76 6.83
C LEU A 451 -31.32 33.44 6.95
N GLN A 452 -31.63 32.22 7.32
CA GLN A 452 -32.98 31.74 7.68
C GLN A 452 -33.17 31.92 9.18
N LEU A 453 -33.71 33.07 9.56
CA LEU A 453 -34.02 33.45 10.93
C LEU A 453 -35.29 32.73 11.42
N SER A 454 -35.38 32.53 12.73
CA SER A 454 -36.55 31.99 13.39
C SER A 454 -37.71 32.98 13.45
N ASP A 455 -38.93 32.50 13.18
CA ASP A 455 -40.17 33.26 13.45
C ASP A 455 -40.41 33.54 14.95
N ARG A 456 -39.55 33.01 15.83
CA ARG A 456 -39.65 33.17 17.29
C ARG A 456 -38.86 34.35 17.85
N ILE A 457 -38.13 35.09 17.02
CA ILE A 457 -37.36 36.25 17.50
C ILE A 457 -38.33 37.30 18.06
N GLY A 458 -38.11 37.73 19.31
CA GLY A 458 -39.00 38.67 20.00
C GLY A 458 -40.27 38.05 20.58
N CYS A 459 -40.48 36.74 20.39
CA CYS A 459 -41.53 35.95 21.07
C CYS A 459 -40.96 35.07 22.20
N ARG A 460 -39.63 35.03 22.38
CA ARG A 460 -38.96 34.34 23.49
C ARG A 460 -38.93 35.25 24.71
N ASP A 461 -39.12 34.66 25.89
CA ASP A 461 -38.91 35.36 27.17
C ASP A 461 -37.45 35.84 27.26
N GLY A 462 -37.26 37.11 27.61
CA GLY A 462 -35.94 37.76 27.70
C GLY A 462 -35.80 38.99 26.80
N GLY A 463 -34.72 39.75 26.98
CA GLY A 463 -34.41 40.95 26.21
C GLY A 463 -33.78 40.64 24.86
N VAL A 464 -33.14 41.66 24.26
CA VAL A 464 -32.45 41.53 22.97
C VAL A 464 -31.27 40.55 23.08
N LEU A 465 -30.58 40.51 24.22
CA LEU A 465 -29.45 39.62 24.46
C LEU A 465 -29.86 38.15 24.43
N GLU A 466 -30.89 37.76 25.20
CA GLU A 466 -31.38 36.39 25.24
C GLU A 466 -31.89 35.93 23.87
N ASN A 467 -32.62 36.80 23.17
CA ASN A 467 -33.10 36.53 21.82
C ASN A 467 -31.93 36.35 20.83
N THR A 468 -30.89 37.18 20.91
CA THR A 468 -29.69 37.09 20.06
C THR A 468 -28.93 35.79 20.31
N VAL A 469 -28.64 35.46 21.57
CA VAL A 469 -27.90 34.23 21.91
C VAL A 469 -28.68 32.98 21.48
N ALA A 470 -29.99 32.97 21.71
CA ALA A 470 -30.85 31.87 21.28
C ALA A 470 -30.91 31.74 19.76
N GLU A 471 -30.90 32.86 19.03
CA GLU A 471 -30.93 32.84 17.57
C GLU A 471 -29.61 32.37 16.98
N ILE A 472 -28.49 32.88 17.49
CA ILE A 472 -27.15 32.41 17.08
C ILE A 472 -26.99 30.91 17.39
N ALA A 473 -27.53 30.43 18.52
CA ALA A 473 -27.54 28.99 18.82
C ALA A 473 -28.32 28.18 17.78
N LEU A 474 -29.47 28.67 17.30
CA LEU A 474 -30.25 28.02 16.27
C LEU A 474 -29.54 28.05 14.91
N LEU A 475 -28.99 29.20 14.52
CA LEU A 475 -28.23 29.37 13.28
C LEU A 475 -26.96 28.50 13.26
N GLN A 476 -26.29 28.35 14.39
CA GLN A 476 -25.16 27.43 14.55
C GLN A 476 -25.61 25.96 14.45
N ALA A 477 -26.72 25.58 15.09
CA ALA A 477 -27.27 24.23 15.04
C ALA A 477 -27.76 23.83 13.64
N THR A 478 -28.32 24.79 12.89
CA THR A 478 -28.72 24.61 11.48
C THR A 478 -27.54 24.75 10.51
N GLY A 479 -26.35 25.09 11.01
CA GLY A 479 -25.12 25.16 10.24
C GLY A 479 -24.99 26.39 9.33
N GLN A 480 -25.83 27.41 9.52
CA GLN A 480 -25.83 28.63 8.72
C GLN A 480 -24.66 29.57 9.08
N LEU A 481 -24.15 29.48 10.31
CA LEU A 481 -23.00 30.22 10.79
C LEU A 481 -22.16 29.39 11.77
N ASP A 482 -20.97 29.88 12.11
CA ASP A 482 -20.20 29.43 13.27
C ASP A 482 -19.51 30.61 13.97
N ILE A 483 -19.15 30.42 15.23
CA ILE A 483 -18.49 31.43 16.06
C ILE A 483 -16.98 31.20 15.98
N ARG A 484 -16.22 32.25 15.68
CA ARG A 484 -14.75 32.20 15.70
C ARG A 484 -14.27 32.24 17.15
N THR A 485 -13.42 31.30 17.51
CA THR A 485 -12.82 31.25 18.85
C THR A 485 -11.43 30.65 18.81
N ASP A 486 -10.54 31.13 19.68
CA ASP A 486 -9.19 30.57 19.88
C ASP A 486 -9.19 29.41 20.90
N LEU A 487 -10.26 28.61 20.92
CA LEU A 487 -10.36 27.48 21.83
C LEU A 487 -9.27 26.47 21.51
N THR A 488 -8.65 25.94 22.56
CA THR A 488 -7.63 24.90 22.46
C THR A 488 -8.09 23.64 23.18
N VAL A 489 -7.60 22.50 22.71
CA VAL A 489 -7.73 21.20 23.36
C VAL A 489 -6.34 20.68 23.69
N THR A 490 -6.24 19.83 24.71
CA THR A 490 -4.99 19.16 25.04
C THR A 490 -5.07 17.68 24.74
N PHE A 491 -4.27 17.19 23.80
CA PHE A 491 -4.08 15.77 23.57
C PHE A 491 -2.97 15.22 24.49
N ILE A 492 -3.17 14.02 25.00
CA ILE A 492 -2.24 13.33 25.90
C ILE A 492 -2.07 11.91 25.39
N GLY A 493 -0.83 11.54 25.14
CA GLY A 493 -0.50 10.21 24.62
C GLY A 493 0.94 10.15 24.15
N ASP A 494 1.23 9.16 23.33
CA ASP A 494 2.57 8.95 22.81
C ASP A 494 3.06 10.10 21.90
N LYS A 495 4.31 10.56 22.11
CA LYS A 495 4.92 11.66 21.36
C LYS A 495 4.84 11.51 19.85
N ARG A 496 4.93 10.30 19.27
CA ARG A 496 4.87 10.11 17.81
C ARG A 496 3.46 10.38 17.29
N VAL A 497 2.46 9.88 18.01
CA VAL A 497 1.05 10.15 17.70
C VAL A 497 0.74 11.64 17.84
N LEU A 498 1.25 12.27 18.89
CA LEU A 498 1.08 13.71 19.11
C LEU A 498 1.80 14.54 18.03
N SER A 499 2.99 14.13 17.57
CA SER A 499 3.69 14.80 16.46
C SER A 499 2.82 14.85 15.20
N ASP A 500 2.16 13.74 14.86
CA ASP A 500 1.26 13.68 13.71
C ASP A 500 -0.03 14.48 13.91
N LEU A 501 -0.54 14.53 15.15
CA LEU A 501 -1.67 15.40 15.50
C LEU A 501 -1.32 16.88 15.44
N ASP A 502 -0.11 17.28 15.83
CA ASP A 502 0.39 18.66 15.68
C ASP A 502 0.49 19.04 14.20
N VAL A 503 1.05 18.14 13.37
CA VAL A 503 1.07 18.33 11.92
C VAL A 503 -0.34 18.46 11.36
N LEU A 504 -1.29 17.62 11.78
CA LEU A 504 -2.69 17.68 11.35
C LEU A 504 -3.34 19.02 11.76
N ALA A 505 -3.15 19.45 13.01
CA ALA A 505 -3.70 20.69 13.54
C ALA A 505 -3.15 21.93 12.82
N ARG A 506 -1.84 21.96 12.52
CA ARG A 506 -1.21 23.03 11.74
C ARG A 506 -1.73 23.14 10.30
N HIS A 507 -2.32 22.08 9.77
CA HIS A 507 -2.94 22.04 8.45
C HIS A 507 -4.48 22.04 8.54
N GLY A 508 -5.04 22.68 9.57
CA GLY A 508 -6.48 22.91 9.71
C GLY A 508 -7.30 21.63 9.91
N TYR A 509 -6.68 20.54 10.37
CA TYR A 509 -7.32 19.22 10.46
C TYR A 509 -7.81 18.68 9.12
N GLY A 510 -7.11 19.03 8.02
CA GLY A 510 -7.43 18.55 6.68
C GLY A 510 -8.58 19.29 6.02
N GLU A 511 -8.96 20.45 6.54
CA GLU A 511 -9.98 21.35 6.00
C GLU A 511 -9.62 22.83 6.18
N ASP A 512 -10.25 23.69 5.38
CA ASP A 512 -10.16 25.15 5.52
C ASP A 512 -11.27 25.71 6.43
N ALA A 513 -11.30 27.04 6.60
CA ALA A 513 -12.29 27.72 7.43
C ALA A 513 -13.74 27.60 6.92
N PHE A 514 -13.96 27.06 5.72
CA PHE A 514 -15.27 26.86 5.10
C PHE A 514 -15.65 25.38 4.96
N GLY A 515 -14.81 24.46 5.45
CA GLY A 515 -15.02 23.02 5.38
C GLY A 515 -14.59 22.39 4.06
N ASN A 516 -13.85 23.11 3.20
CA ASN A 516 -13.29 22.51 1.99
C ASN A 516 -12.09 21.64 2.35
N ASN A 517 -11.95 20.51 1.67
CA ASN A 517 -10.87 19.57 1.90
C ASN A 517 -9.50 20.18 1.55
N VAL A 518 -8.58 20.17 2.52
CA VAL A 518 -7.18 20.55 2.31
C VAL A 518 -6.34 19.29 2.11
N VAL A 519 -5.36 19.36 1.21
CA VAL A 519 -4.43 18.26 0.94
C VAL A 519 -3.58 18.00 2.18
N LEU A 520 -3.58 16.75 2.66
CA LEU A 520 -2.78 16.37 3.81
C LEU A 520 -1.27 16.44 3.49
N PRO A 521 -0.45 16.90 4.44
CA PRO A 521 1.00 16.96 4.27
C PRO A 521 1.59 15.56 4.03
N LYS A 522 2.78 15.51 3.44
CA LYS A 522 3.46 14.24 3.09
C LYS A 522 3.67 13.34 4.32
N ALA A 523 3.93 13.91 5.50
CA ALA A 523 4.08 13.15 6.74
C ALA A 523 2.83 12.32 7.10
N LEU A 524 1.64 12.77 6.69
CA LEU A 524 0.37 12.09 6.93
C LEU A 524 -0.14 11.39 5.67
N SER A 525 0.74 11.03 4.72
CA SER A 525 0.32 10.40 3.47
C SER A 525 -0.34 9.04 3.68
N TYR A 526 0.01 8.33 4.76
CA TYR A 526 -0.64 7.07 5.16
C TYR A 526 -2.13 7.25 5.52
N LEU A 527 -2.60 8.50 5.71
CA LEU A 527 -4.01 8.84 5.87
C LEU A 527 -4.73 9.13 4.56
N ARG A 528 -4.03 9.28 3.43
CA ARG A 528 -4.65 9.59 2.14
C ARG A 528 -5.51 8.40 1.72
N ARG A 529 -6.82 8.57 1.90
CA ARG A 529 -7.89 7.74 1.39
C ARG A 529 -8.92 8.67 0.78
#